data_AF-A0A964LVV2-F1
#
_entry.id   AF-A0A964LVV2-F1
#
_cell.length_a   1.000
_cell.length_b   1.000
_cell.length_c   1.000
_cell.angle_alpha   90.00
_cell.angle_beta   90.00
_cell.angle_gamma   90.00
#
_symmetry.space_group_name_H-M   'P 1'
#
loop_
_entity.id
_entity.type
_entity.pdbx_description
1 polymer ?
#
loop_
_entity_poly.entity_id
_entity_poly.type
_entity_poly.pdbx_seq_one_letter_code
_entity_poly.pdbx_strand_id
1 'polypeptide(L)'
;MRYNTNNPVGPDGSNDPRDLNDNAGVIDLVTNSLDEVVNDRLGRPRNTVQAFHNLVIDSKAQVAPTVAAAKDAVNSTADAAIEEMQETAANLGDDLNNKRYPTYAAMLADPQTRDGVVGIVDGDPDLNLNGWYSWDSGSSHWLRFVDQPVLGSTADRLFKAMDETELPNVAIGFGDTQGAYPLRLMDDGVTEADEIRSDAIRALSLFFSDATEMRSRPVPGVLLAFMDSLGTSPWNIKDDGTSRFSSIEAMQLSVEGRDVGASLVARSSDMVMTDAGLVPMYPNMNKVSGWGSSSLEFLSSRLKEFFGGIAPDSTYYNGAKGGETSRAIAGRLGSVPMLLTVPGGKIPASGSAPVNCSNVLPSSFIRPFLGDLAGVRGTLSSDNDGFTFTRETAGSEVDITGENPFIPIVGPTYRDGVALLWMGKNDITTSDTAAQISGRTDLSFDFIFPQVNRTLVFGHFGNTDWLGGANAVPKMLQVNNLHKNRYAKQYVDTLAYLESEQVWIDTGVTPTPTDLACQQGHCLPPSLTTDGLHFNDALNTAFTEFIKSKINQLGWYS
;
A
#
# COMPACT_ATOMS: atom_id res chain seq x y z
N MET A 1 46.75 57.63 28.36
CA MET A 1 46.50 58.96 27.77
C MET A 1 45.72 58.74 26.48
N ARG A 2 44.61 59.43 26.27
CA ARG A 2 43.98 59.46 24.93
C ARG A 2 44.82 60.39 24.07
N TYR A 3 45.25 59.93 22.91
CA TYR A 3 46.14 60.68 22.03
C TYR A 3 45.39 61.46 20.95
N ASN A 4 44.05 61.38 20.97
CA ASN A 4 43.08 61.92 20.02
C ASN A 4 43.61 63.10 19.21
N THR A 5 43.97 62.81 17.97
CA THR A 5 44.53 63.79 17.05
C THR A 5 43.47 64.67 16.40
N ASN A 6 42.18 64.37 16.63
CA ASN A 6 41.02 64.94 15.93
C ASN A 6 41.09 64.82 14.40
N ASN A 7 41.92 63.91 13.88
CA ASN A 7 41.95 63.64 12.45
C ASN A 7 40.59 63.08 11.98
N PRO A 8 39.99 63.65 10.92
CA PRO A 8 38.74 63.13 10.38
C PRO A 8 38.91 61.67 9.96
N VAL A 9 37.87 60.86 10.14
CA VAL A 9 37.83 59.50 9.59
C VAL A 9 37.58 59.63 8.09
N GLY A 10 38.63 59.48 7.28
CA GLY A 10 38.50 59.42 5.83
C GLY A 10 37.89 58.09 5.36
N PRO A 11 37.65 57.92 4.04
CA PRO A 11 37.17 56.65 3.50
C PRO A 11 38.08 55.45 3.83
N ASP A 12 39.38 55.71 4.01
CA ASP A 12 40.38 54.70 4.39
C ASP A 12 40.76 54.73 5.89
N GLY A 13 40.00 55.46 6.72
CA GLY A 13 40.31 55.64 8.15
C GLY A 13 41.33 56.74 8.43
N SER A 14 42.04 56.64 9.55
CA SER A 14 43.16 57.52 9.90
C SER A 14 44.45 56.72 9.92
N ASN A 15 45.49 57.24 9.28
CA ASN A 15 46.83 56.64 9.24
C ASN A 15 47.71 57.09 10.41
N ASP A 16 47.20 57.89 11.35
CA ASP A 16 47.96 58.31 12.52
C ASP A 16 48.03 57.18 13.55
N PRO A 17 49.23 56.70 13.95
CA PRO A 17 49.37 55.61 14.91
C PRO A 17 48.75 55.91 16.29
N ARG A 18 48.58 57.19 16.64
CA ARG A 18 47.88 57.61 17.87
C ARG A 18 46.39 57.32 17.82
N ASP A 19 45.77 57.45 16.65
CA ASP A 19 44.35 57.13 16.46
C ASP A 19 44.11 55.62 16.48
N LEU A 20 45.09 54.83 15.99
CA LEU A 20 45.06 53.38 16.11
C LEU A 20 45.10 52.95 17.58
N ASN A 21 45.94 53.58 18.41
CA ASN A 21 46.01 53.32 19.84
C ASN A 21 44.67 53.62 20.54
N ASP A 22 44.08 54.78 20.26
CA ASP A 22 42.76 55.15 20.82
C ASP A 22 41.65 54.19 20.35
N ASN A 23 41.66 53.79 19.07
CA ASN A 23 40.70 52.81 18.54
C ASN A 23 40.87 51.44 19.20
N ALA A 24 42.10 50.97 19.43
CA ALA A 24 42.34 49.69 20.09
C ALA A 24 41.75 49.67 21.52
N GLY A 25 41.94 50.76 22.29
CA GLY A 25 41.32 50.89 23.60
C GLY A 25 39.79 51.00 23.56
N VAL A 26 39.23 51.67 22.56
CA VAL A 26 37.77 51.73 22.36
C VAL A 26 37.20 50.37 21.97
N ILE A 27 37.85 49.61 21.09
CA ILE A 27 37.40 48.27 20.68
C ILE A 27 37.41 47.31 21.88
N ASP A 28 38.43 47.38 22.73
CA ASP A 28 38.48 46.62 23.97
C ASP A 28 37.25 46.93 24.85
N LEU A 29 36.93 48.22 25.04
CA LEU A 29 35.74 48.64 25.79
C LEU A 29 34.43 48.24 25.09
N VAL A 30 34.32 48.33 23.76
CA VAL A 30 33.12 47.90 23.02
C VAL A 30 32.85 46.40 23.23
N THR A 31 33.92 45.60 23.31
CA THR A 31 33.82 44.15 23.37
C THR A 31 33.64 43.65 24.80
N ASN A 32 34.36 44.24 25.75
CA ASN A 32 34.51 43.71 27.10
C ASN A 32 33.87 44.56 28.20
N SER A 33 33.40 45.78 27.91
CA SER A 33 32.73 46.60 28.92
C SER A 33 31.35 46.03 29.28
N LEU A 34 30.97 46.19 30.54
CA LEU A 34 29.63 45.93 31.05
C LEU A 34 28.68 47.12 30.85
N ASP A 35 29.20 48.28 30.45
CA ASP A 35 28.38 49.42 30.07
C ASP A 35 27.75 49.18 28.69
N GLU A 36 26.52 49.64 28.49
CA GLU A 36 25.82 49.51 27.21
C GLU A 36 26.38 50.47 26.14
N VAL A 37 26.97 51.57 26.56
CA VAL A 37 27.44 52.62 25.67
C VAL A 37 28.86 53.03 26.04
N VAL A 38 29.71 53.11 25.03
CA VAL A 38 31.06 53.67 25.16
C VAL A 38 31.27 54.74 24.10
N ASN A 39 32.04 55.78 24.42
CA ASN A 39 32.36 56.82 23.46
C ASN A 39 33.53 56.40 22.57
N ASP A 40 33.37 56.51 21.25
CA ASP A 40 34.44 56.31 20.28
C ASP A 40 35.53 57.38 20.40
N ARG A 41 36.59 57.26 19.58
CA ARG A 41 37.72 58.21 19.62
C ARG A 41 37.31 59.66 19.29
N LEU A 42 36.17 59.86 18.63
CA LEU A 42 35.60 61.18 18.31
C LEU A 42 34.58 61.65 19.37
N GLY A 43 34.41 60.91 20.46
CA GLY A 43 33.47 61.23 21.52
C GLY A 43 32.01 60.86 21.19
N ARG A 44 31.75 60.07 20.15
CA ARG A 44 30.38 59.66 19.79
C ARG A 44 30.00 58.37 20.53
N PRO A 45 28.79 58.26 21.09
CA PRO A 45 28.34 57.05 21.76
C PRO A 45 28.18 55.90 20.77
N ARG A 46 28.65 54.71 21.15
CA ARG A 46 28.53 53.45 20.42
C ARG A 46 28.00 52.37 21.36
N ASN A 47 27.09 51.54 20.85
CA ASN A 47 26.60 50.39 21.58
C ASN A 47 27.71 49.35 21.71
N THR A 48 27.86 48.79 22.91
CA THR A 48 28.77 47.70 23.20
C THR A 48 28.14 46.35 22.83
N VAL A 49 28.93 45.28 22.88
CA VAL A 49 28.41 43.91 22.81
C VAL A 49 27.42 43.64 23.96
N GLN A 50 27.63 44.23 25.14
CA GLN A 50 26.72 44.12 26.27
C GLN A 50 25.33 44.71 25.96
N ALA A 51 25.25 45.84 25.26
CA ALA A 51 23.96 46.41 24.83
C ALA A 51 23.20 45.45 23.90
N PHE A 52 23.89 44.82 22.95
CA PHE A 52 23.27 43.82 22.08
C PHE A 52 22.86 42.56 22.84
N HIS A 53 23.66 42.13 23.82
CA HIS A 53 23.33 41.01 24.69
C HIS A 53 22.07 41.27 25.50
N ASN A 54 21.96 42.44 26.13
CA ASN A 54 20.77 42.85 26.88
C ASN A 54 19.54 42.94 25.98
N LEU A 55 19.68 43.52 24.77
CA LEU A 55 18.61 43.56 23.78
C LEU A 55 18.07 42.16 23.44
N VAL A 56 18.95 41.17 23.30
CA VAL A 56 18.55 39.78 23.04
C VAL A 56 17.84 39.17 24.25
N ILE A 57 18.33 39.43 25.47
CA ILE A 57 17.68 38.98 26.71
C ILE A 57 16.26 39.56 26.81
N ASP A 58 16.13 40.88 26.63
CA ASP A 58 14.85 41.58 26.73
C ASP A 58 13.88 41.12 25.65
N SER A 59 14.37 40.94 24.42
CA SER A 59 13.57 40.38 23.32
C SER A 59 13.05 38.98 23.66
N LYS A 60 13.90 38.12 24.22
CA LYS A 60 13.48 36.78 24.68
C LYS A 60 12.43 36.88 25.81
N ALA A 61 12.63 37.78 26.76
CA ALA A 61 11.72 37.99 27.88
C ALA A 61 10.34 38.51 27.42
N GLN A 62 10.26 39.27 26.33
CA GLN A 62 9.00 39.77 25.77
C GLN A 62 8.32 38.73 24.85
N VAL A 63 9.09 37.99 24.06
CA VAL A 63 8.54 37.02 23.10
C VAL A 63 8.02 35.76 23.81
N ALA A 64 8.74 35.24 24.82
CA ALA A 64 8.36 34.04 25.55
C ALA A 64 6.91 34.05 26.11
N PRO A 65 6.46 35.09 26.85
CA PRO A 65 5.09 35.13 27.37
C PRO A 65 4.05 35.25 26.25
N THR A 66 4.38 35.93 25.15
CA THR A 66 3.48 36.06 23.99
C THR A 66 3.24 34.71 23.32
N VAL A 67 4.30 33.92 23.14
CA VAL A 67 4.21 32.56 22.57
C VAL A 67 3.46 31.62 23.51
N ALA A 68 3.69 31.71 24.82
CA ALA A 68 2.96 30.92 25.81
C ALA A 68 1.46 31.22 25.77
N ALA A 69 1.08 32.51 25.79
CA ALA A 69 -0.32 32.92 25.70
C ALA A 69 -1.00 32.48 24.39
N ALA A 70 -0.29 32.56 23.26
CA ALA A 70 -0.79 32.09 21.97
C ALA A 70 -1.02 30.56 21.96
N LYS A 71 -0.09 29.79 22.55
CA LYS A 71 -0.20 28.34 22.69
C LYS A 71 -1.42 27.97 23.55
N ASP A 72 -1.62 28.66 24.68
CA ASP A 72 -2.75 28.42 25.57
C ASP A 72 -4.09 28.72 24.88
N ALA A 73 -4.16 29.81 24.11
CA ALA A 73 -5.36 30.15 23.35
C ALA A 73 -5.68 29.11 22.25
N VAL A 74 -4.67 28.62 21.53
CA VAL A 74 -4.84 27.56 20.52
C VAL A 74 -5.30 26.26 21.17
N ASN A 75 -4.68 25.86 22.28
CA ASN A 75 -5.05 24.65 23.00
C ASN A 75 -6.49 24.73 23.54
N SER A 76 -6.86 25.84 24.17
CA SER A 76 -8.23 26.03 24.67
C SER A 76 -9.27 26.00 23.55
N THR A 77 -8.93 26.50 22.36
CA THR A 77 -9.83 26.43 21.18
C THR A 77 -9.95 25.00 20.66
N ALA A 78 -8.83 24.26 20.63
CA ALA A 78 -8.83 22.86 20.24
C ALA A 78 -9.63 21.99 21.21
N ASP A 79 -9.48 22.20 22.52
CA ASP A 79 -10.22 21.47 23.56
C ASP A 79 -11.74 21.71 23.44
N ALA A 80 -12.16 22.96 23.21
CA ALA A 80 -13.57 23.29 22.98
C ALA A 80 -14.12 22.63 21.71
N ALA A 81 -13.35 22.58 20.62
CA ALA A 81 -13.75 21.90 19.40
C ALA A 81 -13.86 20.38 19.57
N ILE A 82 -12.97 19.77 20.37
CA ILE A 82 -13.03 18.35 20.71
C ILE A 82 -14.31 18.06 21.52
N GLU A 83 -14.66 18.91 22.48
CA GLU A 83 -15.88 18.77 23.28
C GLU A 83 -17.14 18.84 22.39
N GLU A 84 -17.22 19.83 21.48
CA GLU A 84 -18.31 19.95 20.51
C GLU A 84 -18.41 18.72 19.58
N MET A 85 -17.28 18.20 19.12
CA MET A 85 -17.26 16.98 18.30
C MET A 85 -17.71 15.74 19.07
N GLN A 86 -17.35 15.63 20.35
CA GLN A 86 -17.79 14.52 21.21
C GLN A 86 -19.29 14.58 21.49
N GLU A 87 -19.83 15.77 21.75
CA GLU A 87 -21.28 15.99 21.90
C GLU A 87 -22.02 15.64 20.60
N THR A 88 -21.50 16.09 19.46
CA THR A 88 -22.06 15.76 18.14
C THR A 88 -22.03 14.26 17.87
N ALA A 89 -20.93 13.58 18.20
CA ALA A 89 -20.81 12.14 18.01
C ALA A 89 -21.76 11.35 18.92
N ALA A 90 -21.96 11.80 20.17
CA ALA A 90 -22.95 11.21 21.08
C ALA A 90 -24.37 11.37 20.51
N ASN A 91 -24.71 12.57 20.04
CA ASN A 91 -26.01 12.85 19.41
C ASN A 91 -26.22 12.00 18.14
N LEU A 92 -25.20 11.82 17.30
CA LEU A 92 -25.26 10.99 16.10
C LEU A 92 -25.34 9.49 16.39
N GLY A 93 -24.69 9.02 17.46
CA GLY A 93 -24.76 7.63 17.91
C GLY A 93 -26.18 7.25 18.34
N ASP A 94 -26.87 8.15 19.04
CA ASP A 94 -28.30 7.99 19.35
C ASP A 94 -29.18 8.07 18.09
N ASP A 95 -28.75 8.86 17.09
CA ASP A 95 -29.52 9.13 15.87
C ASP A 95 -29.40 8.06 14.77
N LEU A 96 -28.49 7.08 14.86
CA LEU A 96 -28.31 6.04 13.82
C LEU A 96 -28.60 4.62 14.31
N ASN A 97 -29.06 4.45 15.54
CA ASN A 97 -29.20 3.13 16.15
C ASN A 97 -30.45 2.38 15.67
N ASN A 98 -30.22 1.33 14.88
CA ASN A 98 -31.10 0.17 14.88
C ASN A 98 -31.08 -0.42 16.30
N LYS A 99 -32.20 -0.34 17.02
CA LYS A 99 -32.32 -0.88 18.38
C LYS A 99 -32.65 -2.36 18.31
N ARG A 100 -32.00 -3.18 19.15
CA ARG A 100 -32.29 -4.62 19.27
C ARG A 100 -32.98 -4.89 20.60
N TYR A 101 -34.10 -5.59 20.56
CA TYR A 101 -34.93 -5.90 21.71
C TYR A 101 -35.03 -7.41 21.91
N PRO A 102 -34.96 -7.90 23.16
CA PRO A 102 -35.10 -9.32 23.43
C PRO A 102 -36.54 -9.82 23.22
N THR A 103 -37.56 -8.97 23.37
CA THR A 103 -38.97 -9.33 23.16
C THR A 103 -39.74 -8.19 22.52
N TYR A 104 -40.85 -8.49 21.86
CA TYR A 104 -41.77 -7.52 21.27
C TYR A 104 -42.39 -6.63 22.34
N ALA A 105 -42.70 -7.19 23.52
CA ALA A 105 -43.18 -6.42 24.66
C ALA A 105 -42.14 -5.37 25.13
N ALA A 106 -40.84 -5.72 25.14
CA ALA A 106 -39.78 -4.78 25.48
C ALA A 106 -39.67 -3.65 24.45
N MET A 107 -39.82 -3.97 23.16
CA MET A 107 -39.87 -2.96 22.09
C MET A 107 -41.07 -2.02 22.25
N LEU A 108 -42.27 -2.55 22.50
CA LEU A 108 -43.47 -1.74 22.73
C LEU A 108 -43.36 -0.81 23.95
N ALA A 109 -42.54 -1.18 24.94
CA ALA A 109 -42.28 -0.36 26.13
C ALA A 109 -41.25 0.77 25.89
N ASP A 110 -40.57 0.81 24.74
CA ASP A 110 -39.61 1.84 24.34
C ASP A 110 -40.19 2.70 23.20
N PRO A 111 -41.02 3.73 23.50
CA PRO A 111 -41.51 4.66 22.48
C PRO A 111 -40.38 5.55 21.97
N GLN A 112 -40.35 5.82 20.67
CA GLN A 112 -39.34 6.69 20.05
C GLN A 112 -39.88 8.08 19.78
N THR A 113 -38.97 9.05 19.62
CA THR A 113 -39.32 10.47 19.44
C THR A 113 -39.42 10.91 17.99
N ARG A 114 -39.08 10.04 17.02
CA ARG A 114 -39.01 10.37 15.59
C ARG A 114 -39.23 9.15 14.70
N ASP A 115 -39.69 9.38 13.47
CA ASP A 115 -39.87 8.34 12.44
C ASP A 115 -38.56 7.67 12.03
N GLY A 116 -38.66 6.44 11.52
CA GLY A 116 -37.55 5.75 10.85
C GLY A 116 -36.55 5.08 11.79
N VAL A 117 -36.74 5.15 13.11
CA VAL A 117 -36.00 4.29 14.06
C VAL A 117 -36.39 2.84 13.79
N VAL A 118 -35.41 1.98 13.57
CA VAL A 118 -35.63 0.55 13.32
C VAL A 118 -35.42 -0.25 14.60
N GLY A 119 -36.38 -1.10 14.94
CA GLY A 119 -36.34 -2.06 16.03
C GLY A 119 -36.21 -3.48 15.50
N ILE A 120 -35.30 -4.27 16.05
CA ILE A 120 -35.10 -5.68 15.72
C ILE A 120 -35.49 -6.51 16.95
N VAL A 121 -36.47 -7.40 16.80
CA VAL A 121 -36.88 -8.37 17.82
C VAL A 121 -36.48 -9.76 17.36
N ASP A 122 -35.67 -10.49 18.12
CA ASP A 122 -35.21 -11.83 17.72
C ASP A 122 -35.12 -12.87 18.85
N GLY A 123 -35.59 -12.52 20.05
CA GLY A 123 -35.66 -13.41 21.21
C GLY A 123 -37.06 -13.60 21.78
N ASP A 124 -38.11 -13.15 21.09
CA ASP A 124 -39.48 -13.28 21.60
C ASP A 124 -39.90 -14.75 21.63
N PRO A 125 -40.54 -15.24 22.71
CA PRO A 125 -41.09 -16.59 22.77
C PRO A 125 -42.10 -16.90 21.66
N ASP A 126 -42.84 -15.90 21.17
CA ASP A 126 -43.64 -16.04 19.96
C ASP A 126 -42.80 -15.66 18.73
N LEU A 127 -42.38 -16.68 17.98
CA LEU A 127 -41.57 -16.49 16.78
C LEU A 127 -42.24 -15.62 15.72
N ASN A 128 -43.58 -15.49 15.74
CA ASN A 128 -44.29 -14.61 14.82
C ASN A 128 -44.08 -13.13 15.13
N LEU A 129 -43.60 -12.79 16.33
CA LEU A 129 -43.28 -11.42 16.75
C LEU A 129 -41.80 -11.07 16.55
N ASN A 130 -40.96 -12.04 16.21
CA ASN A 130 -39.59 -11.77 15.80
C ASN A 130 -39.58 -11.11 14.41
N GLY A 131 -38.75 -10.08 14.24
CA GLY A 131 -38.64 -9.33 13.00
C GLY A 131 -38.17 -7.90 13.16
N TRP A 132 -38.17 -7.19 12.04
CA TRP A 132 -37.83 -5.79 11.91
C TRP A 132 -39.09 -4.93 11.93
N TYR A 133 -39.01 -3.84 12.68
CA TYR A 133 -40.06 -2.87 12.90
C TYR A 133 -39.50 -1.46 12.67
N SER A 134 -40.32 -0.52 12.22
CA SER A 134 -40.02 0.91 12.25
C SER A 134 -40.96 1.65 13.17
N TRP A 135 -40.46 2.62 13.90
CA TRP A 135 -41.30 3.54 14.64
C TRP A 135 -42.02 4.51 13.69
N ASP A 136 -43.33 4.64 13.88
CA ASP A 136 -44.17 5.68 13.30
C ASP A 136 -44.60 6.65 14.41
N SER A 137 -44.03 7.84 14.38
CA SER A 137 -44.29 8.93 15.31
C SER A 137 -45.69 9.52 15.16
N GLY A 138 -46.29 9.45 13.96
CA GLY A 138 -47.64 9.92 13.70
C GLY A 138 -48.70 9.09 14.43
N SER A 139 -48.50 7.78 14.51
CA SER A 139 -49.35 6.86 15.28
C SER A 139 -48.81 6.54 16.68
N SER A 140 -47.56 6.89 16.97
CA SER A 140 -46.85 6.47 18.20
C SER A 140 -46.83 4.96 18.40
N HIS A 141 -46.62 4.21 17.32
CA HIS A 141 -46.58 2.76 17.30
C HIS A 141 -45.41 2.21 16.48
N TRP A 142 -44.95 1.01 16.86
CA TRP A 142 -44.03 0.22 16.05
C TRP A 142 -44.79 -0.49 14.93
N LEU A 143 -44.42 -0.20 13.68
CA LEU A 143 -44.95 -0.85 12.48
C LEU A 143 -44.00 -1.95 12.03
N ARG A 144 -44.52 -3.17 11.86
CA ARG A 144 -43.72 -4.28 11.34
C ARG A 144 -43.47 -4.09 9.85
N PHE A 145 -42.24 -4.34 9.40
CA PHE A 145 -41.95 -4.36 7.96
C PHE A 145 -42.73 -5.47 7.26
N VAL A 146 -43.29 -5.13 6.09
CA VAL A 146 -44.01 -6.07 5.23
C VAL A 146 -43.05 -7.17 4.75
N ASP A 147 -41.86 -6.75 4.30
CA ASP A 147 -40.79 -7.65 3.88
C ASP A 147 -39.78 -7.81 5.03
N GLN A 148 -39.76 -9.00 5.62
CA GLN A 148 -38.82 -9.35 6.69
C GLN A 148 -37.51 -9.90 6.10
N PRO A 149 -36.34 -9.48 6.60
CA PRO A 149 -35.07 -10.11 6.22
C PRO A 149 -35.10 -11.61 6.54
N VAL A 150 -34.61 -12.44 5.62
CA VAL A 150 -34.58 -13.89 5.83
C VAL A 150 -33.63 -14.23 6.98
N LEU A 151 -34.11 -14.95 7.99
CA LEU A 151 -33.27 -15.47 9.07
C LEU A 151 -32.30 -16.49 8.49
N GLY A 152 -31.01 -16.41 8.86
CA GLY A 152 -29.96 -17.30 8.32
C GLY A 152 -30.30 -18.80 8.41
N SER A 153 -30.96 -19.23 9.50
CA SER A 153 -31.41 -20.62 9.68
C SER A 153 -32.51 -21.09 8.71
N THR A 154 -33.20 -20.15 8.06
CA THR A 154 -34.18 -20.44 7.01
C THR A 154 -33.50 -20.50 5.65
N ALA A 155 -32.53 -19.62 5.41
CA ALA A 155 -31.66 -19.68 4.23
C ALA A 155 -30.88 -21.01 4.20
N ASP A 156 -30.25 -21.41 5.30
CA ASP A 156 -29.50 -22.67 5.41
C ASP A 156 -30.36 -23.91 5.13
N ARG A 157 -31.63 -23.91 5.59
CA ARG A 157 -32.56 -25.02 5.30
C ARG A 157 -32.98 -25.06 3.84
N LEU A 158 -33.16 -23.90 3.21
CA LEU A 158 -33.46 -23.81 1.78
C LEU A 158 -32.28 -24.29 0.95
N PHE A 159 -31.05 -23.89 1.29
CA PHE A 159 -29.85 -24.34 0.59
C PHE A 159 -29.61 -25.84 0.78
N LYS A 160 -29.84 -26.38 1.99
CA LYS A 160 -29.68 -27.81 2.25
C LYS A 160 -30.75 -28.68 1.59
N ALA A 161 -31.97 -28.17 1.44
CA ALA A 161 -33.03 -28.88 0.72
C ALA A 161 -32.83 -28.90 -0.80
N MET A 162 -32.03 -27.99 -1.35
CA MET A 162 -31.67 -27.99 -2.78
C MET A 162 -30.58 -29.01 -3.13
N ASP A 163 -29.80 -29.49 -2.16
CA ASP A 163 -28.64 -30.38 -2.37
C ASP A 163 -29.01 -31.87 -2.53
N GLU A 164 -30.24 -32.27 -2.13
CA GLU A 164 -30.65 -33.69 -2.10
C GLU A 164 -31.58 -34.14 -3.26
N THR A 165 -31.98 -33.25 -4.17
CA THR A 165 -32.84 -33.61 -5.32
C THR A 165 -32.08 -33.62 -6.66
N GLU A 166 -31.71 -34.82 -7.09
CA GLU A 166 -31.37 -35.25 -8.46
C GLU A 166 -30.35 -34.38 -9.24
N LEU A 167 -29.06 -34.72 -9.13
CA LEU A 167 -28.07 -34.33 -10.13
C LEU A 167 -28.32 -35.10 -11.44
N PRO A 168 -28.62 -34.45 -12.57
CA PRO A 168 -28.75 -35.13 -13.85
C PRO A 168 -27.38 -35.57 -14.37
N ASN A 169 -27.33 -36.74 -15.03
CA ASN A 169 -26.17 -37.20 -15.78
C ASN A 169 -25.81 -36.19 -16.88
N VAL A 170 -24.70 -35.48 -16.72
CA VAL A 170 -24.15 -34.58 -17.73
C VAL A 170 -23.10 -35.34 -18.55
N ALA A 171 -23.32 -35.49 -19.86
CA ALA A 171 -22.32 -36.00 -20.79
C ALA A 171 -21.63 -34.84 -21.50
N ILE A 172 -20.29 -34.83 -21.52
CA ILE A 172 -19.46 -33.84 -22.23
C ILE A 172 -18.82 -34.55 -23.43
N GLY A 173 -18.95 -34.03 -24.65
CA GLY A 173 -18.31 -34.60 -25.84
C GLY A 173 -17.27 -33.68 -26.47
N PHE A 174 -16.19 -34.26 -26.98
CA PHE A 174 -15.14 -33.57 -27.73
C PHE A 174 -15.21 -34.03 -29.20
N GLY A 175 -15.30 -33.12 -30.16
CA GLY A 175 -15.42 -33.47 -31.58
C GLY A 175 -14.55 -32.64 -32.50
N ASP A 176 -14.12 -33.24 -33.61
CA ASP A 176 -13.51 -32.56 -34.74
C ASP A 176 -14.52 -32.43 -35.90
N THR A 177 -14.05 -32.00 -37.08
CA THR A 177 -14.90 -31.85 -38.28
C THR A 177 -15.45 -33.17 -38.84
N GLN A 178 -15.12 -34.33 -38.24
CA GLN A 178 -15.62 -35.64 -38.65
C GLN A 178 -16.58 -36.29 -37.63
N GLY A 179 -16.81 -35.71 -36.45
CA GLY A 179 -17.81 -36.17 -35.49
C GLY A 179 -17.39 -36.04 -34.03
N ALA A 180 -18.37 -36.09 -33.12
CA ALA A 180 -18.16 -35.97 -31.67
C ALA A 180 -17.85 -37.32 -31.01
N TYR A 181 -16.81 -37.35 -30.18
CA TYR A 181 -16.45 -38.45 -29.29
C TYR A 181 -16.90 -38.08 -27.86
N PRO A 182 -17.89 -38.78 -27.27
CA PRO A 182 -18.37 -38.48 -25.93
C PRO A 182 -17.36 -38.92 -24.86
N LEU A 183 -16.99 -38.00 -23.96
CA LEU A 183 -16.35 -38.35 -22.69
C LEU A 183 -17.45 -38.82 -21.73
N ARG A 184 -17.35 -40.06 -21.26
CA ARG A 184 -18.28 -40.58 -20.24
C ARG A 184 -17.70 -40.31 -18.86
N LEU A 185 -18.48 -39.61 -18.03
CA LEU A 185 -18.29 -39.63 -16.58
C LEU A 185 -18.88 -40.94 -16.07
N MET A 186 -18.03 -41.77 -15.47
CA MET A 186 -18.49 -42.96 -14.76
C MET A 186 -19.04 -42.56 -13.39
N ASP A 187 -19.85 -43.44 -12.82
CA ASP A 187 -20.52 -43.32 -11.53
C ASP A 187 -19.55 -43.31 -10.32
N ASP A 188 -18.26 -43.56 -10.56
CA ASP A 188 -17.17 -43.44 -9.59
C ASP A 188 -16.39 -42.11 -9.68
N GLY A 189 -16.77 -41.22 -10.58
CA GLY A 189 -16.13 -39.91 -10.78
C GLY A 189 -14.88 -39.94 -11.67
N VAL A 190 -14.54 -41.07 -12.30
CA VAL A 190 -13.43 -41.17 -13.26
C VAL A 190 -13.93 -40.94 -14.69
N THR A 191 -13.20 -40.14 -15.48
CA THR A 191 -13.46 -39.95 -16.90
C THR A 191 -12.58 -40.85 -17.77
N GLU A 192 -13.19 -41.66 -18.63
CA GLU A 192 -12.49 -42.45 -19.65
C GLU A 192 -12.50 -41.69 -20.98
N ALA A 193 -11.32 -41.50 -21.58
CA ALA A 193 -11.14 -40.88 -22.88
C ALA A 193 -10.33 -41.83 -23.77
N ASP A 194 -10.88 -42.22 -24.94
CA ASP A 194 -10.06 -42.84 -25.98
C ASP A 194 -9.05 -41.79 -26.49
N GLU A 195 -7.78 -42.21 -26.60
CA GLU A 195 -6.58 -41.41 -26.92
C GLU A 195 -6.82 -40.15 -27.78
N ILE A 196 -6.77 -38.96 -27.17
CA ILE A 196 -6.89 -37.67 -27.88
C ILE A 196 -5.51 -37.24 -28.38
N ARG A 197 -5.27 -37.30 -29.70
CA ARG A 197 -4.02 -36.81 -30.30
C ARG A 197 -3.98 -35.28 -30.34
N SER A 198 -2.88 -34.72 -29.83
CA SER A 198 -2.72 -33.30 -29.50
C SER A 198 -2.62 -32.35 -30.71
N ASP A 199 -2.58 -32.86 -31.94
CA ASP A 199 -2.41 -32.09 -33.17
C ASP A 199 -3.73 -31.71 -33.86
N ALA A 200 -4.88 -32.17 -33.36
CA ALA A 200 -6.18 -32.04 -34.03
C ALA A 200 -7.16 -31.01 -33.42
N ILE A 201 -6.90 -30.42 -32.25
CA ILE A 201 -7.87 -29.51 -31.61
C ILE A 201 -7.76 -28.11 -32.20
N ARG A 202 -8.64 -27.78 -33.16
CA ARG A 202 -8.73 -26.44 -33.78
C ARG A 202 -9.96 -25.63 -33.40
N ALA A 203 -10.95 -26.23 -32.75
CA ALA A 203 -12.11 -25.55 -32.19
C ALA A 203 -12.74 -26.39 -31.07
N LEU A 204 -13.13 -25.76 -29.96
CA LEU A 204 -13.96 -26.37 -28.92
C LEU A 204 -15.42 -25.98 -29.22
N SER A 205 -16.28 -26.96 -29.49
CA SER A 205 -17.70 -26.74 -29.71
C SER A 205 -18.49 -27.48 -28.63
N LEU A 206 -19.25 -26.74 -27.82
CA LEU A 206 -20.21 -27.31 -26.86
C LEU A 206 -21.53 -27.52 -27.57
N PHE A 207 -21.96 -28.77 -27.68
CA PHE A 207 -23.30 -29.11 -28.15
C PHE A 207 -24.19 -29.44 -26.96
N PHE A 208 -25.28 -28.70 -26.80
CA PHE A 208 -26.42 -29.19 -26.03
C PHE A 208 -27.23 -30.03 -27.01
N SER A 209 -27.23 -31.36 -26.83
CA SER A 209 -28.08 -32.21 -27.66
C SER A 209 -29.55 -31.85 -27.41
N ASP A 210 -30.33 -31.78 -28.48
CA ASP A 210 -31.77 -31.54 -28.47
C ASP A 210 -32.48 -32.54 -27.54
N ALA A 211 -32.68 -32.17 -26.28
CA ALA A 211 -33.65 -32.80 -25.39
C ALA A 211 -35.03 -32.22 -25.71
N THR A 212 -35.61 -32.67 -26.83
CA THR A 212 -36.94 -32.29 -27.32
C THR A 212 -38.10 -32.67 -26.37
N GLU A 213 -37.83 -33.18 -25.15
CA GLU A 213 -38.85 -33.56 -24.17
C GLU A 213 -38.75 -32.90 -22.78
N MET A 214 -37.94 -31.87 -22.56
CA MET A 214 -37.94 -31.12 -21.29
C MET A 214 -38.45 -29.68 -21.45
N ARG A 215 -39.74 -29.53 -21.77
CA ARG A 215 -40.38 -28.20 -21.93
C ARG A 215 -40.91 -27.55 -20.63
N SER A 216 -40.51 -27.98 -19.43
CA SER A 216 -41.09 -27.39 -18.22
C SER A 216 -40.24 -27.38 -16.96
N ARG A 217 -38.91 -27.51 -17.05
CA ARG A 217 -38.03 -27.29 -15.89
C ARG A 217 -36.83 -26.42 -16.27
N PRO A 218 -36.47 -25.41 -15.45
CA PRO A 218 -35.26 -24.63 -15.67
C PRO A 218 -34.04 -25.53 -15.44
N VAL A 219 -33.13 -25.55 -16.40
CA VAL A 219 -31.80 -26.15 -16.22
C VAL A 219 -31.01 -25.24 -15.27
N PRO A 220 -30.37 -25.75 -14.21
CA PRO A 220 -29.46 -24.93 -13.41
C PRO A 220 -28.34 -24.42 -14.32
N GLY A 221 -28.07 -23.12 -14.27
CA GLY A 221 -26.96 -22.52 -15.02
C GLY A 221 -25.64 -23.12 -14.51
N VAL A 222 -25.05 -24.03 -15.28
CA VAL A 222 -23.70 -24.54 -15.02
C VAL A 222 -22.71 -23.43 -15.42
N LEU A 223 -22.02 -22.85 -14.44
CA LEU A 223 -20.91 -21.93 -14.69
C LEU A 223 -19.62 -22.76 -14.83
N LEU A 224 -19.12 -22.90 -16.07
CA LEU A 224 -17.80 -23.47 -16.34
C LEU A 224 -16.74 -22.37 -16.23
N ALA A 225 -15.91 -22.41 -15.19
CA ALA A 225 -14.73 -21.57 -15.06
C ALA A 225 -13.52 -22.30 -15.67
N PHE A 226 -13.06 -21.86 -16.84
CA PHE A 226 -11.72 -22.22 -17.31
C PHE A 226 -10.73 -21.29 -16.65
N MET A 227 -9.84 -21.85 -15.82
CA MET A 227 -8.68 -21.16 -15.30
C MET A 227 -7.50 -21.43 -16.24
N ASP A 228 -6.76 -20.38 -16.58
CA ASP A 228 -5.43 -20.59 -17.15
C ASP A 228 -4.47 -21.18 -16.09
N SER A 229 -3.24 -21.47 -16.48
CA SER A 229 -2.20 -21.96 -15.56
C SER A 229 -1.86 -20.99 -14.42
N LEU A 230 -2.48 -19.80 -14.39
CA LEU A 230 -2.33 -18.75 -13.38
C LEU A 230 -3.59 -18.57 -12.50
N GLY A 231 -4.62 -19.41 -12.67
CA GLY A 231 -5.81 -19.40 -11.83
C GLY A 231 -6.78 -18.25 -12.13
N THR A 232 -6.73 -17.65 -13.33
CA THR A 232 -7.64 -16.57 -13.72
C THR A 232 -8.62 -17.01 -14.82
N SER A 233 -9.88 -16.58 -14.70
CA SER A 233 -10.94 -16.85 -15.70
C SER A 233 -11.25 -15.59 -16.53
N PRO A 234 -11.13 -15.61 -17.87
CA PRO A 234 -11.32 -14.42 -18.70
C PRO A 234 -12.56 -14.47 -19.63
N TRP A 235 -13.65 -15.17 -19.29
CA TRP A 235 -14.72 -15.46 -20.26
C TRP A 235 -16.03 -14.71 -20.01
N ASN A 236 -16.53 -14.04 -21.06
CA ASN A 236 -17.97 -13.84 -21.29
C ASN A 236 -18.27 -13.76 -22.79
N ILE A 237 -19.33 -14.45 -23.23
CA ILE A 237 -19.85 -14.49 -24.59
C ILE A 237 -21.03 -13.51 -24.65
N LYS A 238 -21.08 -12.67 -25.68
CA LYS A 238 -22.23 -11.79 -25.95
C LYS A 238 -23.33 -12.55 -26.68
N ASP A 239 -24.55 -12.07 -26.58
CA ASP A 239 -25.73 -12.61 -27.28
C ASP A 239 -25.60 -12.64 -28.82
N ASP A 240 -24.59 -11.96 -29.38
CA ASP A 240 -24.26 -11.94 -30.82
C ASP A 240 -23.12 -12.89 -31.25
N GLY A 241 -22.53 -13.64 -30.30
CA GLY A 241 -21.47 -14.61 -30.57
C GLY A 241 -20.06 -14.02 -30.75
N THR A 242 -19.82 -12.73 -30.44
CA THR A 242 -18.48 -12.12 -30.53
C THR A 242 -17.79 -11.92 -29.17
N SER A 243 -16.45 -11.98 -29.15
CA SER A 243 -15.61 -11.71 -27.96
C SER A 243 -14.81 -10.41 -28.11
N ARG A 244 -14.67 -9.64 -27.02
CA ARG A 244 -13.79 -8.46 -26.95
C ARG A 244 -13.17 -8.33 -25.55
N PHE A 245 -11.90 -7.88 -25.51
CA PHE A 245 -11.14 -7.54 -24.31
C PHE A 245 -11.33 -6.06 -23.94
N SER A 246 -11.90 -5.76 -22.78
CA SER A 246 -11.67 -4.50 -22.03
C SER A 246 -12.15 -4.71 -20.60
N SER A 247 -11.41 -4.17 -19.64
CA SER A 247 -11.72 -4.04 -18.21
C SER A 247 -13.21 -4.10 -17.83
N ILE A 248 -13.55 -4.96 -16.87
CA ILE A 248 -14.88 -4.94 -16.23
C ILE A 248 -14.82 -3.96 -15.04
N GLU A 249 -15.57 -2.86 -15.14
CA GLU A 249 -15.74 -1.84 -14.10
C GLU A 249 -16.94 -2.07 -13.17
N ALA A 250 -17.76 -3.11 -13.39
CA ALA A 250 -18.77 -3.55 -12.43
C ALA A 250 -19.23 -4.97 -12.73
N MET A 251 -19.26 -5.83 -11.71
CA MET A 251 -19.99 -7.09 -11.74
C MET A 251 -21.34 -6.84 -11.07
N GLN A 252 -22.45 -6.91 -11.81
CA GLN A 252 -23.79 -6.88 -11.24
C GLN A 252 -24.24 -8.33 -11.06
N LEU A 253 -24.20 -8.81 -9.81
CA LEU A 253 -24.70 -10.13 -9.46
C LEU A 253 -26.22 -10.06 -9.34
N SER A 254 -26.92 -10.78 -10.20
CA SER A 254 -28.37 -10.97 -10.11
C SER A 254 -28.66 -12.45 -9.92
N VAL A 255 -29.49 -12.77 -8.92
CA VAL A 255 -29.96 -14.13 -8.64
C VAL A 255 -31.47 -14.11 -8.86
N GLU A 256 -31.98 -15.02 -9.71
CA GLU A 256 -33.40 -15.13 -10.05
C GLU A 256 -34.05 -13.81 -10.55
N GLY A 257 -33.29 -12.99 -11.28
CA GLY A 257 -33.79 -11.72 -11.84
C GLY A 257 -33.94 -10.60 -10.81
N ARG A 258 -33.40 -10.75 -9.60
CA ARG A 258 -33.27 -9.67 -8.61
C ARG A 258 -31.81 -9.27 -8.45
N ASP A 259 -31.56 -7.96 -8.48
CA ASP A 259 -30.26 -7.37 -8.19
C ASP A 259 -29.88 -7.64 -6.73
N VAL A 260 -28.79 -8.39 -6.50
CA VAL A 260 -28.28 -8.65 -5.17
C VAL A 260 -27.34 -7.50 -4.80
N GLY A 261 -27.92 -6.34 -4.49
CA GLY A 261 -27.30 -5.26 -3.72
C GLY A 261 -25.99 -4.68 -4.28
N ALA A 262 -26.08 -3.45 -4.77
CA ALA A 262 -24.94 -2.54 -4.83
C ALA A 262 -24.30 -2.42 -3.44
N SER A 263 -23.09 -2.96 -3.24
CA SER A 263 -22.04 -2.45 -2.32
C SER A 263 -20.89 -3.44 -2.02
N LEU A 264 -20.59 -4.44 -2.86
CA LEU A 264 -19.33 -5.20 -2.72
C LEU A 264 -18.79 -5.54 -4.10
N VAL A 265 -18.01 -4.61 -4.66
CA VAL A 265 -17.19 -4.87 -5.85
C VAL A 265 -16.01 -5.74 -5.40
N ALA A 266 -16.26 -7.03 -5.16
CA ALA A 266 -15.19 -8.02 -5.05
C ALA A 266 -14.72 -8.31 -6.48
N ARG A 267 -13.42 -8.13 -6.75
CA ARG A 267 -12.83 -8.56 -8.01
C ARG A 267 -12.82 -10.09 -8.04
N SER A 268 -12.86 -10.72 -9.21
CA SER A 268 -12.76 -12.19 -9.33
C SER A 268 -11.48 -12.75 -8.69
N SER A 269 -10.44 -11.92 -8.53
CA SER A 269 -9.23 -12.23 -7.79
C SER A 269 -9.46 -12.36 -6.28
N ASP A 270 -10.43 -11.65 -5.71
CA ASP A 270 -10.63 -11.52 -4.26
C ASP A 270 -11.40 -12.71 -3.68
N MET A 271 -11.66 -13.73 -4.51
CA MET A 271 -12.52 -14.87 -4.22
C MET A 271 -11.82 -16.16 -4.64
N VAL A 272 -11.92 -17.21 -3.82
CA VAL A 272 -11.39 -18.56 -4.09
C VAL A 272 -12.51 -19.59 -4.02
N MET A 273 -12.50 -20.55 -4.94
CA MET A 273 -13.44 -21.68 -4.90
C MET A 273 -12.95 -22.70 -3.88
N THR A 274 -13.82 -23.08 -2.95
CA THR A 274 -13.59 -24.12 -1.93
C THR A 274 -14.71 -25.15 -1.99
N ASP A 275 -14.60 -26.22 -1.20
CA ASP A 275 -15.68 -27.21 -1.03
C ASP A 275 -16.98 -26.57 -0.48
N ALA A 276 -16.88 -25.39 0.15
CA ALA A 276 -18.00 -24.58 0.64
C ALA A 276 -18.50 -23.55 -0.39
N GLY A 277 -17.98 -23.57 -1.61
CA GLY A 277 -18.27 -22.59 -2.67
C GLY A 277 -17.27 -21.44 -2.74
N LEU A 278 -17.67 -20.36 -3.39
CA LEU A 278 -16.85 -19.18 -3.62
C LEU A 278 -16.74 -18.33 -2.34
N VAL A 279 -15.56 -18.26 -1.73
CA VAL A 279 -15.30 -17.52 -0.48
C VAL A 279 -14.29 -16.39 -0.68
N PRO A 280 -14.35 -15.31 0.12
CA PRO A 280 -13.28 -14.32 0.21
C PRO A 280 -11.89 -14.91 0.35
N MET A 281 -10.94 -14.42 -0.45
CA MET A 281 -9.54 -14.74 -0.26
C MET A 281 -8.99 -13.91 0.89
N TYR A 282 -8.77 -14.56 2.03
CA TYR A 282 -8.07 -13.97 3.16
C TYR A 282 -6.55 -13.99 2.94
N PRO A 283 -5.83 -12.99 3.48
CA PRO A 283 -4.38 -12.97 3.41
C PRO A 283 -3.78 -14.19 4.10
N ASN A 284 -2.87 -14.88 3.43
CA ASN A 284 -2.06 -15.93 4.01
C ASN A 284 -0.99 -15.30 4.92
N MET A 285 -1.28 -15.25 6.21
CA MET A 285 -0.42 -14.63 7.22
C MET A 285 0.93 -15.35 7.42
N ASN A 286 1.11 -16.55 6.85
CA ASN A 286 2.37 -17.30 6.84
C ASN A 286 3.27 -16.96 5.64
N LYS A 287 2.78 -16.15 4.69
CA LYS A 287 3.61 -15.65 3.58
C LYS A 287 3.90 -14.18 3.81
N VAL A 288 5.17 -13.85 3.94
CA VAL A 288 5.64 -12.48 4.09
C VAL A 288 6.67 -12.18 3.00
N SER A 289 6.54 -11.04 2.33
CA SER A 289 7.53 -10.63 1.33
C SER A 289 7.90 -9.15 1.45
N GLY A 290 9.19 -8.86 1.28
CA GLY A 290 9.71 -7.49 1.20
C GLY A 290 10.15 -7.16 -0.22
N TRP A 291 9.65 -6.08 -0.80
CA TRP A 291 9.97 -5.60 -2.14
C TRP A 291 10.42 -4.14 -2.09
N GLY A 292 11.69 -3.91 -2.40
CA GLY A 292 12.29 -2.59 -2.26
C GLY A 292 13.72 -2.53 -2.76
N SER A 293 14.39 -1.41 -2.50
CA SER A 293 15.80 -1.24 -2.83
C SER A 293 16.70 -1.58 -1.62
N SER A 294 17.89 -0.98 -1.53
CA SER A 294 18.89 -1.30 -0.52
C SER A 294 18.41 -1.05 0.90
N SER A 295 17.61 -0.02 1.16
CA SER A 295 17.09 0.23 2.52
C SER A 295 16.33 -0.96 3.08
N LEU A 296 15.47 -1.61 2.28
CA LEU A 296 14.74 -2.81 2.70
C LEU A 296 15.60 -4.07 2.65
N GLU A 297 16.56 -4.16 1.72
CA GLU A 297 17.51 -5.27 1.65
C GLU A 297 18.33 -5.39 2.94
N PHE A 298 18.79 -4.25 3.48
CA PHE A 298 19.58 -4.20 4.72
C PHE A 298 18.74 -4.49 5.98
N LEU A 299 17.43 -4.21 5.96
CA LEU A 299 16.49 -4.56 7.03
C LEU A 299 16.02 -6.01 7.00
N SER A 300 16.22 -6.71 5.89
CA SER A 300 15.54 -7.99 5.63
C SER A 300 15.90 -9.12 6.59
N SER A 301 17.13 -9.16 7.13
CA SER A 301 17.50 -10.16 8.15
C SER A 301 16.70 -9.95 9.44
N ARG A 302 16.58 -8.70 9.89
CA ARG A 302 15.83 -8.32 11.09
C ARG A 302 14.34 -8.53 10.93
N LEU A 303 13.80 -8.18 9.75
CA LEU A 303 12.40 -8.45 9.43
C LEU A 303 12.11 -9.97 9.43
N LYS A 304 13.01 -10.78 8.86
CA LYS A 304 12.88 -12.25 8.92
C LYS A 304 12.84 -12.77 10.35
N GLU A 305 13.73 -12.30 11.23
CA GLU A 305 13.73 -12.67 12.65
C GLU A 305 12.45 -12.23 13.35
N PHE A 306 12.01 -10.98 13.11
CA PHE A 306 10.77 -10.44 13.66
C PHE A 306 9.55 -11.29 13.27
N PHE A 307 9.33 -11.52 11.97
CA PHE A 307 8.19 -12.31 11.50
C PHE A 307 8.27 -13.76 11.99
N GLY A 308 9.47 -14.35 12.06
CA GLY A 308 9.65 -15.67 12.67
C GLY A 308 9.33 -15.71 14.17
N GLY A 309 9.43 -14.58 14.88
CA GLY A 309 9.05 -14.46 16.28
C GLY A 309 7.54 -14.33 16.51
N ILE A 310 6.84 -13.59 15.65
CA ILE A 310 5.38 -13.34 15.79
C ILE A 310 4.50 -14.32 15.01
N ALA A 311 5.07 -14.99 14.00
CA ALA A 311 4.43 -16.01 13.20
C ALA A 311 5.46 -17.10 12.88
N PRO A 312 5.69 -18.07 13.79
CA PRO A 312 6.74 -19.07 13.66
C PRO A 312 6.69 -19.92 12.39
N ASP A 313 5.49 -20.13 11.85
CA ASP A 313 5.27 -20.87 10.59
C ASP A 313 5.37 -19.98 9.35
N SER A 314 5.67 -18.69 9.52
CA SER A 314 5.79 -17.76 8.41
C SER A 314 7.12 -17.92 7.66
N THR A 315 7.03 -17.78 6.34
CA THR A 315 8.15 -17.61 5.44
C THR A 315 8.34 -16.14 5.12
N TYR A 316 9.57 -15.63 5.21
CA TYR A 316 9.93 -14.29 4.75
C TYR A 316 10.77 -14.37 3.48
N TYR A 317 10.26 -13.79 2.39
CA TYR A 317 10.98 -13.62 1.14
C TYR A 317 11.61 -12.22 1.03
N ASN A 318 12.94 -12.18 0.93
CA ASN A 318 13.67 -10.95 0.62
C ASN A 318 13.71 -10.71 -0.90
N GLY A 319 12.68 -10.05 -1.40
CA GLY A 319 12.62 -9.54 -2.77
C GLY A 319 13.32 -8.20 -2.97
N ALA A 320 13.93 -7.61 -1.94
CA ALA A 320 14.60 -6.32 -2.02
C ALA A 320 16.02 -6.44 -2.60
N LYS A 321 16.43 -5.46 -3.40
CA LYS A 321 17.74 -5.43 -4.07
C LYS A 321 18.28 -4.01 -4.22
N GLY A 322 19.48 -3.76 -3.69
CA GLY A 322 20.19 -2.49 -3.79
C GLY A 322 20.44 -2.05 -5.22
N GLY A 323 20.29 -0.74 -5.44
CA GLY A 323 20.43 -0.11 -6.76
C GLY A 323 19.23 -0.25 -7.70
N GLU A 324 18.27 -1.15 -7.42
CA GLU A 324 17.09 -1.28 -8.29
C GLU A 324 16.13 -0.10 -8.18
N THR A 325 15.52 0.24 -9.32
CA THR A 325 14.43 1.21 -9.42
C THR A 325 13.07 0.54 -9.21
N SER A 326 12.03 1.34 -8.96
CA SER A 326 10.66 0.86 -8.85
C SER A 326 10.18 0.08 -10.09
N ARG A 327 10.70 0.40 -11.29
CA ARG A 327 10.44 -0.36 -12.52
C ARG A 327 10.92 -1.81 -12.43
N ALA A 328 12.19 -2.00 -12.05
CA ALA A 328 12.76 -3.33 -11.94
C ALA A 328 12.09 -4.15 -10.84
N ILE A 329 11.82 -3.52 -9.70
CA ILE A 329 11.15 -4.16 -8.56
C ILE A 329 9.73 -4.60 -8.95
N ALA A 330 8.94 -3.74 -9.61
CA ALA A 330 7.59 -4.08 -10.10
C ALA A 330 7.64 -5.22 -11.14
N GLY A 331 8.66 -5.24 -12.00
CA GLY A 331 8.91 -6.32 -12.95
C GLY A 331 9.20 -7.67 -12.28
N ARG A 332 10.02 -7.69 -11.23
CA ARG A 332 10.33 -8.92 -10.46
C ARG A 332 9.18 -9.38 -9.57
N LEU A 333 8.39 -8.44 -9.05
CA LEU A 333 7.14 -8.75 -8.33
C LEU A 333 6.07 -9.30 -9.29
N GLY A 334 6.06 -8.83 -10.55
CA GLY A 334 5.08 -9.22 -11.56
C GLY A 334 3.88 -8.29 -11.63
N SER A 335 3.83 -7.23 -10.83
CA SER A 335 2.79 -6.19 -10.90
C SER A 335 2.85 -5.38 -12.19
N VAL A 336 4.04 -5.23 -12.75
CA VAL A 336 4.27 -4.68 -14.09
C VAL A 336 5.30 -5.55 -14.80
N PRO A 337 4.90 -6.65 -15.46
CA PRO A 337 5.82 -7.57 -16.11
C PRO A 337 6.79 -6.87 -17.06
N MET A 338 8.04 -7.36 -17.11
CA MET A 338 9.01 -6.86 -18.10
C MET A 338 8.58 -7.30 -19.49
N LEU A 339 8.54 -6.37 -20.43
CA LEU A 339 8.01 -6.59 -21.76
C LEU A 339 9.16 -6.83 -22.74
N LEU A 340 9.33 -8.08 -23.16
CA LEU A 340 10.51 -8.58 -23.86
C LEU A 340 10.25 -8.87 -25.33
N THR A 341 11.23 -8.55 -26.17
CA THR A 341 11.34 -9.02 -27.56
C THR A 341 12.61 -9.84 -27.72
N VAL A 342 12.56 -10.90 -28.53
CA VAL A 342 13.72 -11.75 -28.84
C VAL A 342 14.21 -11.42 -30.25
N PRO A 343 15.45 -10.93 -30.43
CA PRO A 343 16.03 -10.72 -31.76
C PRO A 343 15.97 -12.02 -32.58
N GLY A 344 15.48 -11.92 -33.83
CA GLY A 344 15.26 -13.08 -34.69
C GLY A 344 13.96 -13.85 -34.43
N GLY A 345 13.16 -13.46 -33.42
CA GLY A 345 11.81 -13.98 -33.19
C GLY A 345 11.75 -15.43 -32.70
N LYS A 346 12.84 -15.93 -32.09
CA LYS A 346 12.95 -17.32 -31.64
C LYS A 346 13.69 -17.43 -30.31
N ILE A 347 13.10 -18.14 -29.35
CA ILE A 347 13.81 -18.63 -28.17
C ILE A 347 14.53 -19.92 -28.55
N PRO A 348 15.87 -20.02 -28.38
CA PRO A 348 16.62 -21.20 -28.79
C PRO A 348 16.20 -22.44 -27.99
N ALA A 349 16.47 -23.61 -28.57
CA ALA A 349 16.22 -24.92 -27.98
C ALA A 349 16.90 -25.10 -26.61
N SER A 350 18.05 -24.47 -26.40
CA SER A 350 18.80 -24.49 -25.13
C SER A 350 19.65 -23.23 -24.96
N GLY A 351 20.12 -22.99 -23.74
CA GLY A 351 21.05 -21.91 -23.43
C GLY A 351 20.39 -20.52 -23.37
N SER A 352 21.19 -19.51 -23.69
CA SER A 352 20.84 -18.09 -23.52
C SER A 352 20.57 -17.41 -24.85
N ALA A 353 19.65 -16.44 -24.84
CA ALA A 353 19.41 -15.50 -25.92
C ALA A 353 19.39 -14.06 -25.39
N PRO A 354 19.97 -13.09 -26.13
CA PRO A 354 19.75 -11.68 -25.82
C PRO A 354 18.27 -11.35 -26.01
N VAL A 355 17.75 -10.44 -25.20
CA VAL A 355 16.37 -9.95 -25.29
C VAL A 355 16.37 -8.43 -25.08
N ASN A 356 15.43 -7.73 -25.71
CA ASN A 356 15.25 -6.29 -25.46
C ASN A 356 14.02 -6.09 -24.57
N CYS A 357 14.17 -5.28 -23.53
CA CYS A 357 13.06 -4.87 -22.65
C CYS A 357 12.64 -3.44 -22.98
N SER A 358 11.37 -3.20 -23.27
CA SER A 358 10.90 -1.87 -23.68
C SER A 358 10.54 -0.96 -22.49
N ASN A 359 10.18 -1.55 -21.35
CA ASN A 359 9.63 -0.84 -20.20
C ASN A 359 10.58 -0.77 -18.99
N VAL A 360 11.72 -1.48 -19.02
CA VAL A 360 12.78 -1.42 -18.00
C VAL A 360 14.13 -1.26 -18.68
N LEU A 361 14.91 -0.26 -18.26
CA LEU A 361 16.27 -0.05 -18.75
C LEU A 361 17.21 -1.12 -18.17
N PRO A 362 18.19 -1.61 -18.96
CA PRO A 362 19.17 -2.58 -18.48
C PRO A 362 20.02 -1.97 -17.36
N SER A 363 20.34 -2.80 -16.36
CA SER A 363 21.22 -2.42 -15.27
C SER A 363 21.79 -3.65 -14.58
N SER A 364 23.09 -3.60 -14.26
CA SER A 364 23.77 -4.64 -13.46
C SER A 364 23.24 -4.76 -12.03
N PHE A 365 22.40 -3.83 -11.56
CA PHE A 365 21.74 -3.93 -10.26
C PHE A 365 20.54 -4.87 -10.26
N ILE A 366 19.93 -5.15 -11.42
CA ILE A 366 18.75 -6.01 -11.51
C ILE A 366 19.14 -7.44 -11.12
N ARG A 367 18.57 -7.95 -10.04
CA ARG A 367 18.81 -9.32 -9.59
C ARG A 367 18.26 -10.30 -10.64
N PRO A 368 19.07 -11.26 -11.13
CA PRO A 368 18.57 -12.32 -11.99
C PRO A 368 17.41 -13.08 -11.33
N PHE A 369 16.37 -13.36 -12.10
CA PHE A 369 15.16 -13.97 -11.55
C PHE A 369 14.50 -14.93 -12.54
N LEU A 370 13.93 -16.00 -11.99
CA LEU A 370 13.25 -17.05 -12.73
C LEU A 370 11.83 -16.59 -13.12
N GLY A 371 11.42 -16.93 -14.33
CA GLY A 371 10.11 -16.62 -14.88
C GLY A 371 9.83 -17.34 -16.18
N ASP A 372 8.66 -17.07 -16.75
CA ASP A 372 8.22 -17.62 -18.04
C ASP A 372 8.19 -16.53 -19.11
N LEU A 373 8.83 -16.80 -20.26
CA LEU A 373 8.74 -15.99 -21.47
C LEU A 373 8.01 -16.80 -22.55
N ALA A 374 6.80 -16.41 -22.93
CA ALA A 374 5.97 -17.12 -23.91
C ALA A 374 5.86 -18.64 -23.64
N GLY A 375 5.65 -19.00 -22.36
CA GLY A 375 5.54 -20.40 -21.91
C GLY A 375 6.88 -21.13 -21.76
N VAL A 376 8.02 -20.48 -22.01
CA VAL A 376 9.35 -21.05 -21.78
C VAL A 376 9.90 -20.58 -20.44
N ARG A 377 10.15 -21.53 -19.54
CA ARG A 377 10.78 -21.28 -18.24
C ARG A 377 12.26 -20.94 -18.41
N GLY A 378 12.69 -19.88 -17.74
CA GLY A 378 14.10 -19.49 -17.71
C GLY A 378 14.40 -18.32 -16.79
N THR A 379 15.67 -17.97 -16.70
CA THR A 379 16.16 -16.86 -15.89
C THR A 379 16.38 -15.64 -16.76
N LEU A 380 15.79 -14.51 -16.38
CA LEU A 380 16.12 -13.21 -16.95
C LEU A 380 17.23 -12.58 -16.12
N SER A 381 18.32 -12.21 -16.78
CA SER A 381 19.47 -11.51 -16.23
C SER A 381 19.68 -10.18 -16.96
N SER A 382 20.31 -9.21 -16.30
CA SER A 382 20.68 -7.94 -16.92
C SER A 382 22.07 -7.49 -16.47
N ASP A 383 22.76 -6.81 -17.37
CA ASP A 383 23.92 -5.97 -17.07
C ASP A 383 23.63 -4.54 -17.55
N ASN A 384 24.67 -3.70 -17.69
CA ASN A 384 24.46 -2.33 -18.15
C ASN A 384 24.20 -2.23 -19.67
N ASP A 385 24.47 -3.29 -20.42
CA ASP A 385 24.43 -3.29 -21.88
C ASP A 385 23.14 -3.94 -22.41
N GLY A 386 22.50 -4.84 -21.65
CA GLY A 386 21.24 -5.45 -22.07
C GLY A 386 20.63 -6.45 -21.10
N PHE A 387 19.64 -7.17 -21.62
CA PHE A 387 18.99 -8.30 -20.95
C PHE A 387 19.31 -9.61 -21.67
N THR A 388 19.42 -10.69 -20.90
CA THR A 388 19.63 -12.04 -21.40
C THR A 388 18.62 -12.98 -20.76
N PHE A 389 17.87 -13.70 -21.59
CA PHE A 389 17.02 -14.81 -21.14
C PHE A 389 17.78 -16.13 -21.29
N THR A 390 17.87 -16.91 -20.22
CA THR A 390 18.52 -18.23 -20.22
C THR A 390 17.49 -19.29 -19.90
N ARG A 391 17.21 -20.16 -20.87
CA ARG A 391 16.27 -21.26 -20.71
C ARG A 391 16.75 -22.21 -19.61
N GLU A 392 15.85 -22.62 -18.72
CA GLU A 392 16.18 -23.49 -17.58
C GLU A 392 16.42 -24.94 -18.02
N THR A 393 15.52 -25.49 -18.85
CA THR A 393 15.60 -26.86 -19.37
C THR A 393 15.56 -26.86 -20.88
N ALA A 394 16.49 -27.56 -21.53
CA ALA A 394 16.53 -27.70 -22.99
C ALA A 394 15.23 -28.33 -23.54
N GLY A 395 14.81 -27.89 -24.72
CA GLY A 395 13.61 -28.37 -25.41
C GLY A 395 13.59 -27.92 -26.87
N SER A 396 12.41 -27.84 -27.47
CA SER A 396 12.26 -27.31 -28.84
C SER A 396 12.42 -25.79 -28.87
N GLU A 397 12.90 -25.27 -30.02
CA GLU A 397 12.82 -23.84 -30.31
C GLU A 397 11.36 -23.37 -30.23
N VAL A 398 11.16 -22.14 -29.74
CA VAL A 398 9.83 -21.53 -29.63
C VAL A 398 9.81 -20.23 -30.42
N ASP A 399 8.91 -20.16 -31.39
CA ASP A 399 8.64 -18.94 -32.14
C ASP A 399 7.95 -17.92 -31.22
N ILE A 400 8.45 -16.69 -31.24
CA ILE A 400 7.94 -15.59 -30.44
C ILE A 400 7.89 -14.33 -31.29
N THR A 401 6.71 -13.72 -31.37
CA THR A 401 6.49 -12.52 -32.18
C THR A 401 6.10 -11.35 -31.30
N GLY A 402 6.58 -10.17 -31.67
CA GLY A 402 6.30 -8.94 -30.93
C GLY A 402 6.81 -8.96 -29.50
N GLU A 403 6.20 -8.11 -28.69
CA GLU A 403 6.53 -7.91 -27.29
C GLU A 403 5.71 -8.86 -26.41
N ASN A 404 6.40 -9.57 -25.51
CA ASN A 404 5.79 -10.60 -24.67
C ASN A 404 6.17 -10.36 -23.20
N PRO A 405 5.23 -10.53 -22.26
CA PRO A 405 5.53 -10.34 -20.85
C PRO A 405 6.42 -11.47 -20.34
N PHE A 406 7.42 -11.12 -19.53
CA PHE A 406 8.16 -12.05 -18.69
C PHE A 406 7.48 -12.15 -17.33
N ILE A 407 6.88 -13.31 -17.06
CA ILE A 407 6.10 -13.54 -15.83
C ILE A 407 7.02 -14.13 -14.76
N PRO A 408 7.35 -13.40 -13.67
CA PRO A 408 8.21 -13.94 -12.62
C PRO A 408 7.52 -15.08 -11.86
N ILE A 409 8.29 -16.05 -11.36
CA ILE A 409 7.72 -17.15 -10.57
C ILE A 409 7.43 -16.73 -9.13
N VAL A 410 8.38 -16.04 -8.48
CA VAL A 410 8.29 -15.83 -7.03
C VAL A 410 7.23 -14.81 -6.66
N GLY A 411 7.19 -13.64 -7.31
CA GLY A 411 6.24 -12.59 -6.97
C GLY A 411 4.78 -13.04 -6.90
N PRO A 412 4.26 -13.72 -7.94
CA PRO A 412 2.91 -14.29 -7.93
C PRO A 412 2.61 -15.32 -6.83
N THR A 413 3.63 -15.91 -6.19
CA THR A 413 3.39 -16.86 -5.07
C THR A 413 3.15 -16.17 -3.72
N TYR A 414 3.47 -14.87 -3.63
CA TYR A 414 3.33 -14.06 -2.42
C TYR A 414 2.22 -13.00 -2.50
N ARG A 415 1.52 -12.91 -3.64
CA ARG A 415 0.44 -11.91 -3.84
C ARG A 415 -0.78 -12.11 -2.94
N ASP A 416 -0.91 -13.27 -2.29
CA ASP A 416 -1.92 -13.60 -1.27
C ASP A 416 -1.43 -13.35 0.16
N GLY A 417 -0.21 -12.88 0.38
CA GLY A 417 0.40 -12.76 1.71
C GLY A 417 0.46 -11.34 2.28
N VAL A 418 1.27 -11.19 3.32
CA VAL A 418 1.72 -9.90 3.86
C VAL A 418 2.86 -9.35 3.00
N ALA A 419 2.77 -8.08 2.63
CA ALA A 419 3.77 -7.45 1.76
C ALA A 419 4.33 -6.15 2.38
N LEU A 420 5.63 -5.93 2.21
CA LEU A 420 6.31 -4.69 2.58
C LEU A 420 6.86 -4.05 1.31
N LEU A 421 6.33 -2.89 0.91
CA LEU A 421 6.73 -2.18 -0.29
C LEU A 421 7.56 -0.95 0.08
N TRP A 422 8.85 -0.95 -0.28
CA TRP A 422 9.75 0.19 -0.15
C TRP A 422 10.52 0.43 -1.44
N MET A 423 9.75 0.64 -2.52
CA MET A 423 10.25 0.85 -3.87
C MET A 423 10.21 2.33 -4.26
N GLY A 424 11.19 2.81 -5.04
CA GLY A 424 11.15 4.16 -5.59
C GLY A 424 12.28 5.10 -5.15
N LYS A 425 13.01 4.81 -4.06
CA LYS A 425 14.08 5.71 -3.57
C LYS A 425 15.13 6.03 -4.64
N ASN A 426 15.55 5.03 -5.42
CA ASN A 426 16.54 5.19 -6.48
C ASN A 426 15.98 5.94 -7.70
N ASP A 427 14.67 6.00 -7.86
CA ASP A 427 13.99 6.76 -8.92
C ASP A 427 13.94 8.28 -8.58
N ILE A 428 14.13 8.64 -7.31
CA ILE A 428 14.06 10.04 -6.87
C ILE A 428 15.17 10.89 -7.50
N THR A 429 16.31 10.31 -7.86
CA THR A 429 17.40 11.03 -8.52
C THR A 429 17.40 10.85 -10.03
N THR A 430 16.46 10.10 -10.60
CA THR A 430 16.29 9.94 -12.05
C THR A 430 15.32 10.99 -12.62
N SER A 431 15.10 10.93 -13.94
CA SER A 431 14.15 11.77 -14.66
C SER A 431 12.68 11.43 -14.41
N ASP A 432 12.38 10.37 -13.66
CA ASP A 432 11.01 9.99 -13.34
C ASP A 432 10.31 11.06 -12.50
N THR A 433 9.04 11.30 -12.82
CA THR A 433 8.15 12.14 -12.01
C THR A 433 7.67 11.41 -10.77
N ALA A 434 7.29 12.15 -9.72
CA ALA A 434 6.71 11.56 -8.51
C ALA A 434 5.48 10.67 -8.82
N ALA A 435 4.62 11.10 -9.74
CA ALA A 435 3.44 10.34 -10.16
C ALA A 435 3.81 8.99 -10.83
N GLN A 436 4.87 8.93 -11.62
CA GLN A 436 5.33 7.67 -12.22
C GLN A 436 5.91 6.71 -11.18
N ILE A 437 6.62 7.24 -10.17
CA ILE A 437 7.19 6.44 -9.08
C ILE A 437 6.05 5.87 -8.21
N SER A 438 5.14 6.73 -7.75
CA SER A 438 4.00 6.32 -6.94
C SER A 438 3.05 5.41 -7.71
N GLY A 439 2.80 5.67 -9.01
CA GLY A 439 1.94 4.81 -9.84
C GLY A 439 2.44 3.36 -9.95
N ARG A 440 3.75 3.11 -9.89
CA ARG A 440 4.28 1.73 -9.85
C ARG A 440 4.12 1.07 -8.49
N THR A 441 4.20 1.86 -7.43
CA THR A 441 3.89 1.39 -6.07
C THR A 441 2.41 1.06 -5.97
N ASP A 442 1.54 1.87 -6.56
CA ASP A 442 0.09 1.64 -6.62
C ASP A 442 -0.24 0.34 -7.36
N LEU A 443 0.32 0.13 -8.55
CA LEU A 443 0.16 -1.13 -9.29
C LEU A 443 0.68 -2.34 -8.51
N SER A 444 1.76 -2.16 -7.75
CA SER A 444 2.33 -3.21 -6.90
C SER A 444 1.47 -3.50 -5.67
N PHE A 445 0.88 -2.48 -5.06
CA PHE A 445 -0.06 -2.60 -3.95
C PHE A 445 -1.36 -3.28 -4.40
N ASP A 446 -1.89 -2.88 -5.55
CA ASP A 446 -3.13 -3.42 -6.13
C ASP A 446 -2.93 -4.86 -6.66
N PHE A 447 -1.69 -5.24 -6.99
CA PHE A 447 -1.34 -6.62 -7.36
C PHE A 447 -1.38 -7.59 -6.17
N ILE A 448 -1.21 -7.08 -4.94
CA ILE A 448 -1.41 -7.86 -3.72
C ILE A 448 -2.92 -7.89 -3.44
N PHE A 449 -3.54 -9.06 -3.52
CA PHE A 449 -4.98 -9.19 -3.82
C PHE A 449 -5.86 -9.98 -2.84
N PRO A 450 -5.52 -10.25 -1.56
CA PRO A 450 -6.57 -10.66 -0.66
C PRO A 450 -7.55 -9.50 -0.46
N GLN A 451 -8.85 -9.82 -0.34
CA GLN A 451 -9.92 -8.83 -0.09
C GLN A 451 -9.60 -7.92 1.09
N VAL A 452 -8.84 -8.45 2.05
CA VAL A 452 -8.23 -7.70 3.15
C VAL A 452 -6.73 -7.56 2.90
N ASN A 453 -6.32 -6.44 2.31
CA ASN A 453 -4.93 -6.19 1.95
C ASN A 453 -4.04 -6.02 3.21
N ARG A 454 -2.94 -6.79 3.27
CA ARG A 454 -1.93 -6.77 4.36
C ARG A 454 -0.59 -6.24 3.85
N THR A 455 -0.64 -5.11 3.15
CA THR A 455 0.55 -4.45 2.61
C THR A 455 0.90 -3.21 3.42
N LEU A 456 2.18 -3.04 3.77
CA LEU A 456 2.72 -1.76 4.24
C LEU A 456 3.48 -1.08 3.12
N VAL A 457 3.26 0.23 2.96
CA VAL A 457 4.00 1.07 2.01
C VAL A 457 4.85 2.07 2.76
N PHE A 458 6.15 2.06 2.50
CA PHE A 458 7.13 2.84 3.24
C PHE A 458 7.41 4.18 2.57
N GLY A 459 7.39 5.25 3.37
CA GLY A 459 7.88 6.56 2.97
C GLY A 459 9.39 6.56 2.71
N HIS A 460 9.84 7.45 1.84
CA HIS A 460 11.26 7.65 1.53
C HIS A 460 11.86 8.77 2.39
N PHE A 461 13.19 8.77 2.46
CA PHE A 461 13.98 9.74 3.20
C PHE A 461 15.19 10.16 2.37
N GLY A 462 15.71 11.37 2.62
CA GLY A 462 16.85 11.90 1.88
C GLY A 462 18.17 11.28 2.32
N ASN A 463 19.12 11.18 1.41
CA ASN A 463 20.49 10.82 1.80
C ASN A 463 21.10 11.96 2.62
N THR A 464 22.10 11.65 3.45
CA THR A 464 22.78 12.64 4.31
C THR A 464 23.38 13.80 3.52
N ASP A 465 23.87 13.54 2.30
CA ASP A 465 24.44 14.54 1.39
C ASP A 465 23.40 15.45 0.72
N TRP A 466 22.10 15.25 0.98
CA TRP A 466 21.05 16.14 0.47
C TRP A 466 20.90 17.42 1.29
N LEU A 467 21.54 17.50 2.46
CA LEU A 467 21.62 18.70 3.28
C LEU A 467 22.18 19.87 2.47
N GLY A 468 21.45 20.99 2.41
CA GLY A 468 21.92 22.22 1.77
C GLY A 468 21.69 22.33 0.26
N GLY A 469 20.88 21.46 -0.35
CA GLY A 469 20.29 21.79 -1.67
C GLY A 469 20.28 20.69 -2.73
N ALA A 470 20.13 19.41 -2.38
CA ALA A 470 19.81 18.44 -3.43
C ALA A 470 18.40 18.68 -3.98
N ASN A 471 18.28 18.82 -5.31
CA ASN A 471 17.02 18.96 -6.06
C ASN A 471 16.02 17.79 -5.86
N ALA A 472 16.42 16.73 -5.15
CA ALA A 472 15.67 15.50 -4.94
C ALA A 472 14.61 15.60 -3.81
N VAL A 473 14.83 16.44 -2.79
CA VAL A 473 13.94 16.52 -1.61
C VAL A 473 12.49 16.89 -1.98
N PRO A 474 12.21 17.90 -2.82
CA PRO A 474 10.84 18.22 -3.19
C PRO A 474 10.12 17.04 -3.88
N LYS A 475 10.82 16.30 -4.75
CA LYS A 475 10.25 15.13 -5.43
C LYS A 475 9.99 13.99 -4.46
N MET A 476 10.91 13.75 -3.52
CA MET A 476 10.71 12.78 -2.44
C MET A 476 9.47 13.11 -1.60
N LEU A 477 9.31 14.36 -1.17
CA LEU A 477 8.15 14.81 -0.39
C LEU A 477 6.85 14.63 -1.18
N GLN A 478 6.85 14.89 -2.49
CA GLN A 478 5.70 14.62 -3.35
C GLN A 478 5.33 13.12 -3.39
N VAL A 479 6.31 12.23 -3.56
CA VAL A 479 6.08 10.77 -3.52
C VAL A 479 5.51 10.34 -2.17
N ASN A 480 6.10 10.81 -1.07
CA ASN A 480 5.63 10.50 0.28
C ASN A 480 4.20 10.99 0.52
N ASN A 481 3.85 12.19 0.05
CA ASN A 481 2.49 12.72 0.17
C ASN A 481 1.48 11.89 -0.63
N LEU A 482 1.83 11.46 -1.85
CA LEU A 482 0.98 10.56 -2.63
C LEU A 482 0.75 9.23 -1.91
N HIS A 483 1.82 8.64 -1.34
CA HIS A 483 1.72 7.38 -0.61
C HIS A 483 0.89 7.55 0.67
N LYS A 484 1.14 8.60 1.44
CA LYS A 484 0.39 8.90 2.67
C LYS A 484 -1.11 9.06 2.41
N ASN A 485 -1.46 9.78 1.34
CA ASN A 485 -2.85 10.01 0.96
C ASN A 485 -3.54 8.73 0.48
N ARG A 486 -2.85 7.88 -0.29
CA ARG A 486 -3.46 6.64 -0.82
C ARG A 486 -3.59 5.55 0.24
N TYR A 487 -2.54 5.29 1.00
CA TYR A 487 -2.46 4.09 1.82
C TYR A 487 -2.89 4.31 3.27
N ALA A 488 -3.02 5.57 3.72
CA ALA A 488 -3.52 5.93 5.04
C ALA A 488 -2.89 5.09 6.18
N LYS A 489 -3.66 4.22 6.82
CA LYS A 489 -3.17 3.36 7.92
C LYS A 489 -2.07 2.38 7.48
N GLN A 490 -2.02 1.99 6.21
CA GLN A 490 -1.00 1.10 5.63
C GLN A 490 0.28 1.85 5.21
N TYR A 491 0.31 3.18 5.30
CA TYR A 491 1.52 3.96 5.12
C TYR A 491 2.39 3.94 6.38
N VAL A 492 3.68 3.68 6.20
CA VAL A 492 4.73 3.81 7.20
C VAL A 492 5.46 5.12 6.93
N ASP A 493 5.20 6.12 7.76
CA ASP A 493 5.78 7.47 7.60
C ASP A 493 7.24 7.51 8.08
N THR A 494 8.12 6.86 7.31
CA THR A 494 9.54 6.71 7.64
C THR A 494 10.22 8.06 7.85
N LEU A 495 9.89 9.06 7.03
CA LEU A 495 10.48 10.39 7.16
C LEU A 495 10.05 11.05 8.47
N ALA A 496 8.77 11.03 8.80
CA ALA A 496 8.28 11.59 10.07
C ALA A 496 8.89 10.88 11.28
N TYR A 497 9.10 9.57 11.23
CA TYR A 497 9.82 8.86 12.28
C TYR A 497 11.27 9.36 12.42
N LEU A 498 12.00 9.46 11.30
CA LEU A 498 13.39 9.94 11.30
C LEU A 498 13.54 11.40 11.73
N GLU A 499 12.52 12.23 11.55
CA GLU A 499 12.50 13.66 11.94
C GLU A 499 12.00 13.88 13.37
N SER A 500 11.45 12.85 14.00
CA SER A 500 10.93 12.94 15.36
C SER A 500 12.05 12.94 16.42
N GLU A 501 11.72 13.39 17.64
CA GLU A 501 12.59 13.19 18.80
C GLU A 501 12.68 11.71 19.20
N GLN A 502 11.64 10.92 18.88
CA GLN A 502 11.52 9.52 19.27
C GLN A 502 12.64 8.66 18.67
N VAL A 503 13.13 8.97 17.46
CA VAL A 503 14.22 8.20 16.84
C VAL A 503 15.49 8.22 17.71
N TRP A 504 15.78 9.33 18.40
CA TRP A 504 16.95 9.45 19.28
C TRP A 504 16.78 8.62 20.55
N ILE A 505 15.56 8.56 21.07
CA ILE A 505 15.21 7.72 22.22
C ILE A 505 15.34 6.24 21.86
N ASP A 506 14.73 5.82 20.74
CA ASP A 506 14.67 4.41 20.33
C ASP A 506 16.04 3.88 19.91
N THR A 507 16.91 4.74 19.38
CA THR A 507 18.28 4.37 19.01
C THR A 507 19.28 4.50 20.16
N GLY A 508 18.93 5.23 21.23
CA GLY A 508 19.85 5.58 22.30
C GLY A 508 21.00 6.50 21.88
N VAL A 509 20.89 7.14 20.71
CA VAL A 509 21.91 8.05 20.16
C VAL A 509 21.60 9.49 20.59
N THR A 510 22.57 10.18 21.17
CA THR A 510 22.45 11.62 21.45
C THR A 510 22.70 12.41 20.16
N PRO A 511 21.74 13.24 19.69
CA PRO A 511 21.90 13.96 18.44
C PRO A 511 22.97 15.05 18.51
N THR A 512 23.74 15.19 17.44
CA THR A 512 24.64 16.34 17.22
C THR A 512 23.91 17.50 16.52
N PRO A 513 24.47 18.72 16.51
CA PRO A 513 23.90 19.82 15.73
C PRO A 513 23.72 19.51 14.24
N THR A 514 24.61 18.70 13.64
CA THR A 514 24.51 18.29 12.23
C THR A 514 23.37 17.30 12.02
N ASP A 515 23.11 16.43 13.00
CA ASP A 515 21.97 15.52 12.95
C ASP A 515 20.64 16.29 12.95
N LEU A 516 20.51 17.27 13.84
CA LEU A 516 19.34 18.13 13.93
C LEU A 516 19.15 18.98 12.67
N ALA A 517 20.26 19.46 12.07
CA ALA A 517 20.20 20.13 10.78
C ALA A 517 19.74 19.18 9.67
N CYS A 518 20.13 17.90 9.72
CA CYS A 518 19.64 16.92 8.74
C CYS A 518 18.16 16.59 8.90
N GLN A 519 17.67 16.46 10.14
CA GLN A 519 16.23 16.30 10.40
C GLN A 519 15.45 17.49 9.82
N GLN A 520 15.92 18.72 10.03
CA GLN A 520 15.29 19.91 9.43
C GLN A 520 15.39 19.94 7.89
N GLY A 521 16.42 19.32 7.32
CA GLY A 521 16.66 19.24 5.88
C GLY A 521 16.05 18.01 5.19
N HIS A 522 15.24 17.20 5.87
CA HIS A 522 14.65 15.97 5.36
C HIS A 522 15.69 14.90 4.91
N CYS A 523 16.89 14.91 5.50
CA CYS A 523 17.95 13.95 5.23
C CYS A 523 18.21 13.00 6.40
N LEU A 524 18.79 11.84 6.07
CA LEU A 524 19.24 10.85 7.05
C LEU A 524 20.35 11.47 7.94
N PRO A 525 20.17 11.54 9.26
CA PRO A 525 21.18 12.10 10.15
C PRO A 525 22.52 11.32 10.12
N PRO A 526 23.68 11.99 10.09
CA PRO A 526 25.00 11.36 10.06
C PRO A 526 25.25 10.32 11.17
N SER A 527 24.67 10.51 12.35
CA SER A 527 24.85 9.61 13.50
C SER A 527 23.93 8.38 13.44
N LEU A 528 23.00 8.33 12.48
CA LEU A 528 22.06 7.22 12.27
C LEU A 528 22.34 6.43 10.97
N THR A 529 23.44 6.74 10.28
CA THR A 529 23.81 6.10 9.01
C THR A 529 25.16 5.41 9.09
N THR A 530 25.36 4.40 8.24
CA THR A 530 26.67 3.75 8.07
C THR A 530 27.50 4.38 6.94
N ASP A 531 26.87 5.03 5.97
CA ASP A 531 27.51 5.49 4.73
C ASP A 531 26.87 6.75 4.10
N GLY A 532 25.91 7.37 4.78
CA GLY A 532 25.13 8.50 4.27
C GLY A 532 23.85 8.10 3.53
N LEU A 533 23.66 6.81 3.22
CA LEU A 533 22.57 6.30 2.38
C LEU A 533 21.68 5.30 3.13
N HIS A 534 22.30 4.46 3.96
CA HIS A 534 21.68 3.34 4.66
C HIS A 534 21.72 3.54 6.17
N PHE A 535 20.72 3.01 6.86
CA PHE A 535 20.65 3.03 8.32
C PHE A 535 21.82 2.25 8.92
N ASN A 536 22.36 2.74 10.02
CA ASN A 536 23.28 1.95 10.84
C ASN A 536 22.51 0.91 11.67
N ASP A 537 23.23 0.11 12.45
CA ASP A 537 22.64 -1.00 13.20
C ASP A 537 21.62 -0.56 14.26
N ALA A 538 21.91 0.55 14.96
CA ALA A 538 21.03 1.12 15.97
C ALA A 538 19.69 1.57 15.35
N LEU A 539 19.75 2.32 14.24
CA LEU A 539 18.54 2.75 13.54
C LEU A 539 17.79 1.58 12.90
N ASN A 540 18.47 0.57 12.34
CA ASN A 540 17.79 -0.63 11.83
C ASN A 540 17.02 -1.37 12.93
N THR A 541 17.59 -1.47 14.13
CA THR A 541 16.94 -2.09 15.29
C THR A 541 15.70 -1.30 15.71
N ALA A 542 15.87 0.00 15.94
CA ALA A 542 14.79 0.90 16.33
C ALA A 542 13.65 0.92 15.30
N PHE A 543 13.99 1.00 14.00
CA PHE A 543 13.00 1.02 12.93
C PHE A 543 12.25 -0.31 12.79
N THR A 544 12.89 -1.45 13.10
CA THR A 544 12.20 -2.76 13.12
C THR A 544 11.14 -2.81 14.22
N GLU A 545 11.43 -2.29 15.43
CA GLU A 545 10.44 -2.19 16.50
C GLU A 545 9.33 -1.19 16.17
N PHE A 546 9.65 -0.09 15.48
CA PHE A 546 8.64 0.84 14.95
C PHE A 546 7.67 0.15 13.97
N ILE A 547 8.18 -0.67 13.04
CA ILE A 547 7.35 -1.48 12.12
C ILE A 547 6.50 -2.48 12.89
N LYS A 548 7.06 -3.15 13.90
CA LYS A 548 6.32 -4.09 14.76
C LYS A 548 5.18 -3.42 15.49
N SER A 549 5.40 -2.25 16.10
CA SER A 549 4.35 -1.46 16.74
C SER A 549 3.23 -1.13 15.75
N LYS A 550 3.60 -0.73 14.52
CA LYS A 550 2.63 -0.46 13.45
C LYS A 550 1.79 -1.69 13.07
N ILE A 551 2.43 -2.85 12.89
CA ILE A 551 1.76 -4.11 12.55
C ILE A 551 0.79 -4.54 13.68
N ASN A 552 1.21 -4.40 14.93
CA ASN A 552 0.38 -4.70 16.09
C ASN A 552 -0.83 -3.75 16.18
N GLN A 553 -0.64 -2.45 15.96
CA GLN A 553 -1.74 -1.47 15.92
C GLN A 553 -2.76 -1.74 14.81
N LEU A 554 -2.31 -2.33 13.70
CA LEU A 554 -3.19 -2.76 12.61
C LEU A 554 -3.92 -4.08 12.91
N GLY A 555 -3.57 -4.77 14.00
CA GLY A 555 -4.17 -6.03 14.42
C GLY A 555 -3.91 -7.17 13.44
N TRP A 556 -2.77 -7.16 12.76
CA TRP A 556 -2.44 -8.20 11.76
C TRP A 556 -1.96 -9.49 12.41
N TYR A 557 -1.18 -9.37 13.48
CA TYR A 557 -0.66 -10.47 14.27
C TYR A 557 -0.94 -10.16 15.75
N SER A 558 -1.22 -11.19 16.53
CA SER A 558 -1.65 -11.12 17.94
C SER A 558 -0.65 -11.77 18.88
#